data_AF-A0A917PPN0-F1
#
_entry.id   AF-A0A917PPN0-F1
#
_cell.length_a   1.000
_cell.length_b   1.000
_cell.length_c   1.000
_cell.angle_alpha   90.00
_cell.angle_beta   90.00
_cell.angle_gamma   90.00
#
_symmetry.space_group_name_H-M   'P 1'
#
loop_
_entity.id
_entity.type
_entity.pdbx_description
1 polymer ?
#
loop_
_entity_poly.entity_id
_entity_poly.type
_entity_poly.pdbx_seq_one_letter_code
_entity_poly.pdbx_strand_id
1 'polypeptide(L)'
;MNKEQVYEVLALISDNYHSFDITQRKIDNWANLLSDQNPASVMQKAERHILNEKFPPTIAEIRTPVFKKSHDQIEHEKMLKENGLL
;
A
#
# COMPACT_ATOMS: atom_id res chain seq x y z
N MET A 1 3.46 6.24 4.54
CA MET A 1 3.43 7.24 3.46
C MET A 1 3.16 8.64 4.03
N ASN A 2 3.72 9.69 3.41
CA ASN A 2 3.42 11.09 3.72
C ASN A 2 2.26 11.63 2.84
N LYS A 3 1.83 12.88 3.08
CA LYS A 3 0.70 13.50 2.35
C LYS A 3 0.97 13.67 0.85
N GLU A 4 2.19 14.01 0.47
CA GLU A 4 2.59 14.19 -0.93
C GLU A 4 2.49 12.87 -1.70
N GLN A 5 3.06 11.80 -1.13
CA GLN A 5 2.97 10.44 -1.68
C GLN A 5 1.52 9.94 -1.77
N VAL A 6 0.68 10.29 -0.81
CA VAL A 6 -0.75 9.96 -0.86
C VAL A 6 -1.48 10.74 -1.93
N TYR A 7 -1.14 12.03 -2.11
CA TYR A 7 -1.71 12.84 -3.17
C TYR A 7 -1.42 12.25 -4.55
N GLU A 8 -0.19 11.77 -4.80
CA GLU A 8 0.17 11.11 -6.07
C GLU A 8 -0.72 9.89 -6.36
N VAL A 9 -0.96 9.03 -5.35
CA VAL A 9 -1.85 7.88 -5.50
C VAL A 9 -3.29 8.31 -5.76
N LEU A 10 -3.79 9.33 -5.03
CA LEU A 10 -5.14 9.85 -5.21
C LEU A 10 -5.32 10.53 -6.57
N ALA A 11 -4.29 11.20 -7.09
CA ALA A 11 -4.26 11.80 -8.42
C ALA A 11 -4.40 10.72 -9.49
N LEU A 12 -3.60 9.65 -9.42
CA LEU A 12 -3.72 8.52 -10.34
C LEU A 12 -5.14 7.92 -10.36
N ILE A 13 -5.76 7.76 -9.18
CA ILE A 13 -7.13 7.27 -9.07
C ILE A 13 -8.10 8.28 -9.70
N SER A 14 -7.98 9.57 -9.38
CA SER A 14 -8.84 10.63 -9.93
C SER A 14 -8.79 10.70 -11.45
N ASP A 15 -7.61 10.51 -12.05
CA ASP A 15 -7.41 10.57 -13.50
C ASP A 15 -8.12 9.43 -14.26
N ASN A 16 -8.41 8.31 -13.58
CA ASN A 16 -9.02 7.12 -14.17
C ASN A 16 -10.48 6.90 -13.77
N TYR A 17 -10.97 7.61 -12.76
CA TYR A 17 -12.35 7.50 -12.28
C TYR A 17 -13.01 8.87 -12.12
N HIS A 18 -13.84 9.26 -13.09
CA HIS A 18 -14.50 10.57 -13.13
C HIS A 18 -15.29 10.97 -11.87
N SER A 19 -15.77 9.99 -11.09
CA SER A 19 -16.53 10.24 -9.86
C SER A 19 -15.64 10.36 -8.61
N PHE A 20 -14.32 10.33 -8.76
CA PHE A 20 -13.39 10.31 -7.64
C PHE A 20 -12.78 11.70 -7.39
N ASP A 21 -13.37 12.44 -6.44
CA ASP A 21 -12.85 13.75 -6.07
C ASP A 21 -11.72 13.68 -5.05
N ILE A 22 -10.70 14.52 -5.22
CA ILE A 22 -9.65 14.73 -4.23
C ILE A 22 -10.04 15.89 -3.32
N THR A 23 -9.97 15.66 -2.01
CA THR A 23 -10.18 16.71 -1.00
C THR A 23 -9.05 16.66 0.01
N GLN A 24 -8.74 17.79 0.65
CA GLN A 24 -7.73 17.83 1.72
C GLN A 24 -8.02 16.81 2.83
N ARG A 25 -9.30 16.66 3.19
CA ARG A 25 -9.74 15.65 4.17
C ARG A 25 -9.42 14.22 3.74
N LYS A 26 -9.56 13.88 2.45
CA LYS A 26 -9.17 12.55 1.92
C LYS A 26 -7.66 12.35 2.03
N ILE A 27 -6.86 13.34 1.64
CA ILE A 27 -5.39 13.29 1.73
C ILE A 27 -4.95 13.06 3.18
N ASP A 28 -5.48 13.84 4.12
CA ASP A 28 -5.11 13.73 5.53
C ASP A 28 -5.50 12.35 6.12
N ASN A 29 -6.71 11.88 5.81
CA ASN A 29 -7.18 10.57 6.27
C ASN A 29 -6.35 9.42 5.69
N TRP A 30 -6.08 9.44 4.40
CA TRP A 30 -5.32 8.38 3.74
C TRP A 30 -3.85 8.41 4.17
N ALA A 31 -3.25 9.57 4.41
CA ALA A 31 -1.90 9.69 4.97
C ALA A 31 -1.80 9.04 6.34
N ASN A 32 -2.79 9.22 7.21
CA ASN A 32 -2.84 8.56 8.51
C ASN A 32 -2.97 7.04 8.37
N LEU A 33 -3.86 6.57 7.48
CA LEU A 33 -4.18 5.15 7.33
C LEU A 33 -3.15 4.34 6.53
N LEU A 34 -2.35 5.00 5.70
CA LEU A 34 -1.26 4.43 4.91
C LEU A 34 0.12 4.81 5.48
N SER A 35 0.16 5.32 6.71
CA SER A 35 1.40 5.78 7.35
C SER A 35 2.47 4.69 7.43
N ASP A 36 2.06 3.43 7.61
CA ASP A 36 2.87 2.21 7.68
C ASP A 36 3.24 1.60 6.31
N GLN A 37 2.68 2.10 5.21
CA GLN A 37 2.81 1.49 3.90
C GLN A 37 3.98 2.06 3.09
N ASN A 38 4.54 1.22 2.20
CA ASN A 38 5.52 1.63 1.20
C ASN A 38 4.82 2.29 0.00
N PRO A 39 5.19 3.51 -0.40
CA PRO A 39 4.53 4.24 -1.49
C PRO A 39 4.51 3.48 -2.82
N ALA A 40 5.65 2.89 -3.23
CA ALA A 40 5.76 2.19 -4.50
C ALA A 40 4.87 0.94 -4.54
N SER A 41 4.75 0.23 -3.41
CA SER A 41 3.86 -0.94 -3.30
C SER A 41 2.39 -0.55 -3.42
N VAL A 42 1.99 0.57 -2.81
CA VAL A 42 0.61 1.09 -2.91
C VAL A 42 0.31 1.58 -4.32
N MET A 43 1.25 2.30 -4.95
CA MET A 43 1.11 2.77 -6.32
C MET A 43 0.91 1.61 -7.31
N GLN A 44 1.77 0.59 -7.25
CA GLN A 44 1.66 -0.60 -8.10
C GLN A 44 0.31 -1.31 -7.94
N LYS A 45 -0.23 -1.37 -6.71
CA LYS A 45 -1.54 -1.96 -6.46
C LYS A 45 -2.67 -1.09 -7.01
N ALA A 46 -2.57 0.23 -6.91
CA ALA A 46 -3.52 1.16 -7.50
C ALA A 46 -3.56 1.05 -9.03
N GLU A 47 -2.39 1.02 -9.69
CA GLU A 47 -2.26 0.76 -11.13
C GLU A 47 -2.92 -0.56 -11.53
N ARG A 48 -2.62 -1.64 -10.79
CA ARG A 48 -3.24 -2.95 -11.05
C ARG A 48 -4.75 -2.91 -10.87
N HIS A 49 -5.26 -2.24 -9.83
CA HIS A 49 -6.70 -2.12 -9.58
C HIS A 49 -7.39 -1.39 -10.74
N ILE A 50 -6.82 -0.28 -11.20
CA ILE A 50 -7.32 0.52 -12.34
C ILE A 50 -7.48 -0.33 -13.61
N LEU A 51 -6.56 -1.26 -13.87
CA LEU A 51 -6.62 -2.11 -15.06
C LEU A 51 -7.73 -3.17 -15.01
N ASN A 52 -8.22 -3.54 -13.82
CA ASN A 52 -9.08 -4.71 -13.64
C ASN A 52 -10.48 -4.37 -13.11
N GLU A 53 -10.66 -3.21 -12.49
CA GLU A 53 -11.86 -2.90 -11.73
C GLU A 53 -12.58 -1.67 -12.29
N LYS A 54 -13.92 -1.73 -12.30
CA LYS A 54 -14.77 -0.65 -12.79
C LYS A 54 -14.90 0.52 -11.79
N PHE A 55 -14.66 0.26 -10.51
CA PHE A 55 -14.91 1.20 -9.42
C PHE A 55 -13.61 1.60 -8.73
N PRO A 56 -13.53 2.84 -8.20
CA PRO A 56 -12.35 3.30 -7.48
C PRO A 56 -11.97 2.37 -6.33
N PRO A 57 -10.67 2.14 -6.09
CA PRO A 57 -10.23 1.33 -4.97
C PRO A 57 -10.56 1.98 -3.63
N THR A 58 -10.86 1.12 -2.67
CA THR A 58 -10.76 1.40 -1.25
C THR A 58 -9.31 1.29 -0.77
N ILE A 59 -9.03 1.85 0.40
CA ILE A 59 -7.71 1.72 1.06
C ILE A 59 -7.32 0.25 1.25
N ALA A 60 -8.28 -0.63 1.56
CA ALA A 60 -7.99 -2.04 1.84
C ALA A 60 -7.45 -2.79 0.62
N GLU A 61 -7.93 -2.45 -0.59
CA GLU A 61 -7.54 -3.12 -1.83
C GLU A 61 -6.11 -2.77 -2.26
N ILE A 62 -5.68 -1.53 -1.97
CA ILE A 62 -4.34 -1.03 -2.35
C ILE A 62 -3.30 -1.15 -1.22
N ARG A 63 -3.70 -1.57 -0.02
CA ARG A 63 -2.75 -1.87 1.06
C ARG A 63 -2.03 -3.19 0.83
N THR A 64 -0.79 -3.24 1.31
CA THR A 64 -0.03 -4.48 1.40
C THR A 64 -0.24 -5.08 2.79
N PRO A 65 -0.62 -6.36 2.90
CA PRO A 65 -0.71 -7.01 4.19
C PRO A 65 0.65 -6.96 4.89
N VAL A 66 0.65 -6.53 6.14
CA VAL A 66 1.85 -6.62 6.98
C VAL A 66 1.96 -8.06 7.45
N PHE A 67 2.63 -8.91 6.67
CA PHE A 67 2.94 -10.26 7.11
C PHE A 67 3.99 -10.18 8.22
N LYS A 68 3.56 -10.37 9.47
CA LYS A 68 4.50 -10.70 10.54
C LYS A 68 4.93 -12.15 10.33
N LYS A 69 6.24 -12.39 10.21
CA LYS A 69 6.79 -13.76 10.22
C LYS A 69 6.30 -14.47 11.49
N SER A 70 5.89 -15.73 11.37
CA SER A 70 5.55 -16.54 12.54
C SER A 70 6.79 -16.76 13.42
N HIS A 71 6.58 -17.20 14.67
CA HIS A 71 7.69 -17.57 15.56
C HIS A 71 8.62 -18.58 14.89
N ASP A 72 8.05 -19.65 14.31
CA ASP A 72 8.80 -20.70 13.61
C ASP A 72 9.59 -20.16 12.42
N GLN A 73 9.02 -19.21 11.65
CA GLN A 73 9.71 -18.59 10.52
C GLN A 73 10.88 -17.71 10.99
N ILE A 74 10.72 -17.02 12.11
CA ILE A 74 11.78 -16.21 12.72
C ILE A 74 12.89 -17.10 13.25
N GLU A 75 12.54 -18.20 13.93
CA GLU A 75 13.51 -19.15 14.49
C GLU A 75 14.28 -19.88 13.38
N HIS A 76 13.59 -20.34 12.34
CA HIS A 76 14.24 -20.97 11.19
C HIS A 76 15.22 -20.03 10.47
N GLU A 77 14.83 -18.77 10.25
CA GLU A 77 15.74 -17.78 9.65
C GLU A 77 16.96 -17.49 10.53
N LYS A 78 16.78 -17.44 11.86
CA LYS A 78 17.92 -17.33 12.79
C LYS A 78 18.86 -18.52 12.66
N MET A 79 18.33 -19.74 12.67
CA MET A 79 19.13 -20.95 12.50
C MET A 79 19.92 -20.92 11.18
N LEU A 80 19.28 -20.52 10.07
CA LEU A 80 19.97 -20.43 8.78
C LEU A 80 21.11 -19.41 8.81
N LYS A 81 20.92 -18.23 9.41
CA LYS A 81 21.97 -17.21 9.56
C LYS A 81 23.11 -17.66 10.45
N GLU A 82 22.81 -18.30 11.58
CA GLU A 82 23.81 -18.84 12.51
C GLU A 82 24.68 -19.92 11.86
N ASN A 83 24.11 -20.67 10.91
CA ASN A 83 24.82 -21.71 10.16
C ASN A 83 25.44 -21.20 8.84
N GLY A 84 25.39 -19.89 8.55
CA GLY A 84 25.99 -19.29 7.34
C GLY A 84 25.32 -19.71 6.03
N LEU A 85 24.05 -20.12 6.09
CA LEU A 85 23.24 -20.52 4.93
C LEU A 85 22.44 -19.35 4.33
N LEU A 86 22.54 -18.16 4.94
CA LEU A 86 21.94 -16.87 4.56
C LEU A 86 22.93 -15.72 4.86
#